data_AF-A0A2E4ZPG8-F1
#
_entry.id   AF-A0A2E4ZPG8-F1
#
_cell.length_a   1.000
_cell.length_b   1.000
_cell.length_c   1.000
_cell.angle_alpha   90.00
_cell.angle_beta   90.00
_cell.angle_gamma   90.00
#
_symmetry.space_group_name_H-M   'P 1'
#
loop_
_entity.id
_entity.type
_entity.pdbx_description
1 polymer ?
#
loop_
_entity_poly.entity_id
_entity_poly.type
_entity_poly.pdbx_seq_one_letter_code
_entity_poly.pdbx_strand_id
1 'polypeptide(L)' 'MIRVEGHKHLYRDEKTGAIVNCDTSGYMRYKKMKNKKLTEKSEIDALKSEIDTLKRLLNELIINKL' A
#
# COMPACT_ATOMS: atom_id res chain seq x y z
N MET A 1 29.48 10.59 -8.60
CA MET A 1 28.91 9.37 -7.99
C MET A 1 29.61 8.16 -8.56
N ILE A 2 30.10 7.25 -7.70
CA ILE A 2 30.87 6.06 -8.08
C ILE A 2 29.97 4.83 -7.93
N ARG A 3 29.80 4.02 -8.98
CA ARG A 3 28.98 2.80 -8.90
C ARG A 3 29.61 1.80 -7.92
N VAL A 4 28.81 1.20 -7.04
CA VAL A 4 29.27 0.16 -6.11
C VAL A 4 29.46 -1.15 -6.89
N GLU A 5 30.61 -1.80 -6.68
CA GLU A 5 30.94 -3.07 -7.33
C GLU A 5 29.89 -4.15 -7.03
N GLY A 6 29.56 -4.97 -8.04
CA GLY A 6 28.52 -6.00 -7.93
C GLY A 6 27.07 -5.50 -7.84
N HIS A 7 26.83 -4.20 -7.67
CA HIS A 7 25.50 -3.64 -7.45
C HIS A 7 25.06 -2.71 -8.58
N LYS A 8 24.06 -3.15 -9.36
CA LYS A 8 23.59 -2.41 -10.54
C LYS A 8 23.09 -1.00 -10.25
N HIS A 9 22.40 -0.84 -9.13
CA HIS A 9 21.66 0.38 -8.82
C HIS A 9 22.20 1.14 -7.61
N LEU A 10 23.32 0.72 -7.02
CA LEU A 10 23.91 1.39 -5.86
C LEU A 10 25.08 2.26 -6.29
N TYR A 11 25.08 3.51 -5.83
CA TYR A 11 26.09 4.51 -6.14
C TYR A 11 26.58 5.17 -4.86
N ARG A 12 27.90 5.29 -4.71
CA ARG A 12 28.54 6.05 -3.64
C ARG A 12 28.61 7.52 -4.04
N ASP A 13 28.08 8.40 -3.20
CA ASP A 13 28.29 9.83 -3.30
C ASP A 13 29.75 10.17 -2.94
N GLU A 14 30.40 10.98 -3.76
CA GLU A 14 31.85 11.24 -3.62
C GLU A 14 32.17 12.24 -2.52
N LYS A 15 31.22 13.10 -2.16
CA LYS A 15 31.42 14.13 -1.13
C LYS A 15 31.20 13.58 0.27
N THR A 16 30.19 12.73 0.43
CA THR A 16 29.72 12.22 1.72
C THR A 16 30.09 10.77 1.97
N GLY A 17 30.42 10.01 0.93
CA GLY A 17 30.65 8.57 1.02
C GLY A 17 29.37 7.73 1.17
N ALA A 18 28.18 8.36 1.21
CA ALA A 18 26.90 7.68 1.36
C ALA A 18 26.59 6.79 0.15
N ILE A 19 26.00 5.61 0.38
CA ILE A 19 25.53 4.71 -0.68
C ILE A 19 24.04 5.00 -0.94
N VAL A 20 23.73 5.38 -2.18
CA VAL A 20 22.40 5.75 -2.63
C VAL A 20 21.88 4.70 -3.61
N ASN A 21 20.65 4.25 -3.39
CA ASN A 21 19.95 3.40 -4.35
C ASN A 21 19.28 4.28 -5.42
N CYS A 22 19.69 4.09 -6.67
CA CYS A 22 19.20 4.80 -7.85
C CYS A 22 18.24 3.95 -8.71
N ASP A 23 17.70 2.85 -8.20
CA ASP A 23 16.66 2.06 -8.88
C ASP A 23 15.29 2.74 -8.80
N THR A 24 15.14 3.82 -9.57
CA THR A 24 13.87 4.54 -9.67
C THR A 24 12.75 3.62 -10.15
N SER A 25 13.01 2.72 -11.09
CA SER A 25 12.01 1.80 -11.63
C SER A 25 11.54 0.78 -10.58
N GLY A 26 12.46 0.19 -9.82
CA GLY A 26 12.14 -0.72 -8.71
C GLY A 26 11.36 -0.03 -7.61
N TYR A 27 11.76 1.20 -7.24
CA TYR A 27 11.03 2.00 -6.27
C TYR A 27 9.60 2.32 -6.74
N MET A 28 9.42 2.69 -8.02
CA MET A 28 8.10 2.94 -8.59
C MET A 28 7.22 1.68 -8.61
N ARG A 29 7.78 0.52 -8.96
CA ARG A 29 7.07 -0.77 -8.88
C ARG A 29 6.62 -1.08 -7.45
N TYR A 30 7.52 -0.93 -6.48
CA TYR A 30 7.20 -1.12 -5.05
C TYR A 30 6.05 -0.19 -4.62
N LYS A 31 6.13 1.11 -4.93
CA LYS A 31 5.07 2.07 -4.60
C LYS A 31 3.72 1.67 -5.21
N LYS A 32 3.71 1.26 -6.48
CA LYS A 32 2.49 0.79 -7.15
C LYS A 32 1.88 -0.42 -6.44
N MET A 33 2.70 -1.41 -6.07
CA MET A 33 2.25 -2.59 -5.33
C MET A 33 1.73 -2.23 -3.93
N LYS A 34 2.43 -1.34 -3.22
CA LYS A 34 2.01 -0.85 -1.90
C LYS A 34 0.65 -0.16 -1.99
N ASN A 35 0.48 0.76 -2.94
CA ASN A 35 -0.77 1.49 -3.11
C ASN A 35 -1.92 0.55 -3.49
N LYS A 36 -1.68 -0.41 -4.40
CA LYS A 36 -2.68 -1.42 -4.75
C LYS A 36 -3.17 -2.19 -3.51
N LYS A 37 -2.25 -2.67 -2.67
CA LYS A 37 -2.61 -3.37 -1.42
C LYS A 37 -3.38 -2.49 -0.43
N LEU A 38 -3.04 -1.21 -0.34
CA LEU A 38 -3.75 -0.26 0.52
C LEU A 38 -5.17 -0.02 0.01
N THR A 39 -5.35 0.15 -1.30
CA THR A 39 -6.67 0.28 -1.93
C THR A 39 -7.52 -0.96 -1.71
N GLU A 40 -6.98 -2.16 -1.99
CA GLU A 40 -7.67 -3.44 -1.76
C GLU A 40 -8.11 -3.58 -0.30
N LYS A 41 -7.23 -3.21 0.66
CA LYS A 41 -7.57 -3.22 2.08
C LYS A 41 -8.70 -2.24 2.40
N SER A 42 -8.64 -1.02 1.86
CA SER A 42 -9.67 0.00 2.08
C SER A 42 -11.02 -0.45 1.52
N GLU A 43 -11.05 -1.09 0.35
CA GLU A 43 -12.27 -1.62 -0.25
C GLU A 43 -12.87 -2.74 0.62
N ILE A 44 -12.05 -3.66 1.13
CA ILE A 44 -12.50 -4.71 2.05
C ILE A 44 -13.08 -4.12 3.34
N ASP A 45 -12.42 -3.12 3.91
CA ASP A 45 -12.87 -2.50 5.15
C ASP A 45 -14.17 -1.70 4.94
N ALA A 46 -14.35 -1.08 3.76
CA ALA A 46 -15.62 -0.46 3.35
C ALA A 46 -16.75 -1.49 3.21
N LEU A 47 -16.51 -2.60 2.50
CA LEU A 47 -17.49 -3.68 2.33
C LEU A 47 -17.94 -4.27 3.67
N LYS A 48 -17.02 -4.45 4.63
CA LYS A 48 -17.38 -4.89 5.99
C LYS A 48 -18.31 -3.91 6.68
N SER A 49 -18.03 -2.60 6.57
CA SER A 49 -18.88 -1.55 7.14
C SER A 49 -20.28 -1.54 6.52
N GLU A 50 -20.37 -1.74 5.20
CA GLU A 50 -21.66 -1.85 4.50
C GLU A 50 -22.43 -3.09 4.96
N ILE A 51 -21.77 -4.24 5.10
CA ILE A 51 -22.39 -5.48 5.62
C ILE A 51 -22.92 -5.26 7.04
N ASP A 52 -22.16 -4.60 7.92
CA ASP A 52 -22.62 -4.34 9.27
C ASP A 52 -23.79 -3.35 9.32
N THR A 53 -23.84 -2.41 8.38
CA THR A 53 -24.99 -1.50 8.19
C THR A 53 -26.22 -2.30 7.74
N LEU A 54 -26.08 -3.18 6.74
CA LEU A 54 -27.18 -4.03 6.25
C LEU A 54 -27.73 -4.94 7.35
N LYS A 55 -26.86 -5.53 8.19
CA LYS A 55 -27.30 -6.34 9.35
C LYS A 55 -28.15 -5.52 10.32
N ARG A 56 -27.76 -4.27 10.61
CA ARG A 56 -28.54 -3.38 11.50
C ARG A 56 -29.90 -3.06 10.90
N LEU A 57 -29.95 -2.67 9.63
CA LEU A 57 -31.21 -2.38 8.93
C LEU A 57 -32.14 -3.60 8.92
N LEU A 58 -31.59 -4.80 8.70
CA LEU A 58 -32.38 -6.04 8.74
C LEU A 58 -32.94 -6.30 10.15
N ASN A 59 -32.13 -6.11 11.19
CA ASN A 59 -32.58 -6.27 12.57
C ASN A 59 -33.68 -5.25 12.93
N GLU A 60 -33.54 -3.99 12.53
CA GLU A 60 -34.56 -2.97 12.72
C GLU A 60 -35.87 -3.36 12.03
N LEU A 61 -35.82 -3.88 10.80
CA LEU A 61 -37.01 -4.34 10.08
C LEU A 61 -37.71 -5.53 10.77
N ILE A 62 -36.95 -6.44 11.37
CA ILE A 62 -37.49 -7.58 12.12
C ILE A 62 -38.13 -7.10 13.42
N ILE A 63 -37.44 -6.23 14.17
CA ILE A 63 -37.92 -5.69 15.45
C ILE A 63 -39.19 -4.86 15.24
N ASN A 64 -39.25 -4.04 14.19
CA ASN A 64 -40.39 -3.15 13.92
C ASN A 64 -41.60 -3.86 13.26
N LYS A 65 -41.48 -5.15 12.90
CA LYS A 65 -42.59 -5.98 12.38
C LYS A 65 -43.26 -6.85 13.45
N LEU A 66 -42.77 -6.82 14.68
CA LEU A 66 -43.37 -7.43 15.88
C LEU A 66 -43.95 -6.32 16.78
#